data_AF-A0A5C7IQQ6-F1
#
_entry.id   AF-A0A5C7IQQ6-F1
#
_cell.length_a   1.000
_cell.length_b   1.000
_cell.length_c   1.000
_cell.angle_alpha   90.00
_cell.angle_beta   90.00
_cell.angle_gamma   90.00
#
_symmetry.space_group_name_H-M   'P 1'
#
loop_
_entity.id
_entity.type
_entity.pdbx_description
1 polymer ?
#
loop_
_entity_poly.entity_id
_entity_poly.type
_entity_poly.pdbx_seq_one_letter_code
_entity_poly.pdbx_strand_id
1 'polypeptide(L)'
;MGDLISSKEANKGWSYRVKTIFKPQGPTESWFTFVLWIISISIDPLLLYLPVINDDNKSLEFNIKLVGLLGVLLLLLQSCGFAVKQAYFLTSCSFVFQFLLVNAMIRAYAAVFTIAVNSFLVLYSWRVYGVYGLLPYKVTSSYAKEEAKTSMIKLLLNLVLYLYGGYVFGGIWYLFAIRKKTECWKKACRNHNGCHLDAIFGFIVSSGNTKFLNDNCPKILETKYAESYELGMFKDAFEFGIVESKNFPRKLLHCFRWGIQNLSGIGQSLPASSHAAKNIFVIFITVYGVVMFAYFLGNLQVGIHFMYIKNATEASEKKRRKVKEIMGKQIEKWV
;
A
#
# COMPACT_ATOMS: atom_id res chain seq x y z
N MET A 1 38.70 11.15 -10.24
CA MET A 1 37.90 11.18 -11.49
C MET A 1 37.55 9.78 -11.99
N GLY A 2 38.41 8.77 -11.79
CA GLY A 2 38.13 7.35 -12.14
C GLY A 2 36.95 6.71 -11.40
N ASP A 3 36.74 7.03 -10.13
CA ASP A 3 35.66 6.41 -9.32
C ASP A 3 34.24 6.82 -9.75
N LEU A 4 34.08 8.05 -10.28
CA LEU A 4 32.82 8.54 -10.82
C LEU A 4 32.46 7.91 -12.18
N ILE A 5 33.47 7.48 -12.94
CA ILE A 5 33.30 6.82 -14.23
C ILE A 5 32.91 5.35 -14.01
N SER A 6 33.58 4.67 -13.07
CA SER A 6 33.25 3.30 -12.66
C SER A 6 31.82 3.18 -12.09
N SER A 7 31.40 4.14 -11.26
CA SER A 7 30.02 4.26 -10.76
C SER A 7 28.99 4.41 -11.90
N LYS A 8 29.27 5.27 -12.90
CA LYS A 8 28.38 5.48 -14.05
C LYS A 8 28.28 4.23 -14.94
N GLU A 9 29.38 3.51 -15.14
CA GLU A 9 29.39 2.29 -15.95
C GLU A 9 28.72 1.11 -15.23
N ALA A 10 28.94 0.96 -13.92
CA ALA A 10 28.24 -0.02 -13.10
C ALA A 10 26.72 0.23 -13.08
N ASN A 11 26.30 1.49 -12.99
CA ASN A 11 24.88 1.87 -13.01
C ASN A 11 24.24 1.65 -14.41
N LYS A 12 25.00 1.88 -15.49
CA LYS A 12 24.58 1.50 -16.85
C LYS A 12 24.46 -0.01 -17.01
N GLY A 13 25.42 -0.78 -16.49
CA GLY A 13 25.41 -2.25 -16.53
C GLY A 13 24.28 -2.88 -15.72
N TRP A 14 23.95 -2.32 -14.55
CA TRP A 14 22.78 -2.73 -13.76
C TRP A 14 21.47 -2.36 -14.45
N SER A 15 21.34 -1.14 -14.97
CA SER A 15 20.18 -0.70 -15.76
C SER A 15 19.95 -1.57 -17.00
N TYR A 16 21.03 -1.98 -17.68
CA TYR A 16 20.96 -2.85 -18.85
C TYR A 16 20.57 -4.29 -18.49
N ARG A 17 21.10 -4.83 -17.39
CA ARG A 17 20.74 -6.18 -16.88
C ARG A 17 19.29 -6.26 -16.40
N VAL A 18 18.81 -5.24 -15.69
CA VAL A 18 17.38 -5.15 -15.32
C VAL A 18 16.51 -5.09 -16.57
N LYS A 19 16.88 -4.27 -17.57
CA LYS A 19 16.16 -4.21 -18.86
C LYS A 19 16.12 -5.53 -19.62
N THR A 20 17.15 -6.38 -19.51
CA THR A 20 17.20 -7.68 -20.20
C THR A 20 16.38 -8.75 -19.49
N ILE A 21 16.39 -8.80 -18.15
CA ILE A 21 15.57 -9.73 -17.36
C ILE A 21 14.07 -9.45 -17.56
N PHE A 22 13.70 -8.19 -17.72
CA PHE A 22 12.31 -7.75 -17.78
C PHE A 22 11.78 -7.44 -19.20
N LYS A 23 12.51 -7.82 -20.27
CA LYS A 23 12.09 -7.58 -21.66
C LYS A 23 10.81 -8.39 -22.01
N PRO A 24 9.70 -7.74 -22.40
CA PRO A 24 8.52 -8.43 -22.93
C PRO A 24 8.72 -8.80 -24.41
N GLN A 25 8.28 -10.00 -24.81
CA GLN A 25 8.17 -10.42 -26.21
C GLN A 25 6.69 -10.32 -26.60
N GLY A 26 6.31 -9.27 -27.34
CA GLY A 26 4.96 -9.07 -27.89
C GLY A 26 4.17 -7.87 -27.30
N PRO A 27 3.41 -7.11 -28.12
CA PRO A 27 2.76 -5.87 -27.69
C PRO A 27 1.42 -6.02 -26.95
N THR A 28 0.55 -6.98 -27.32
CA THR A 28 -0.84 -7.09 -26.83
C THR A 28 -0.99 -7.95 -25.57
N GLU A 29 -0.33 -9.11 -25.51
CA GLU A 29 -0.34 -9.97 -24.31
C GLU A 29 0.31 -9.28 -23.09
N SER A 30 1.23 -8.34 -23.32
CA SER A 30 2.01 -7.73 -22.22
C SER A 30 1.24 -6.68 -21.41
N TRP A 31 0.23 -6.01 -21.98
CA TRP A 31 -0.51 -4.95 -21.28
C TRP A 31 -1.59 -5.53 -20.36
N PHE A 32 -2.24 -6.61 -20.80
CA PHE A 32 -3.21 -7.34 -19.98
C PHE A 32 -2.56 -7.94 -18.72
N THR A 33 -1.44 -8.64 -18.86
CA THR A 33 -0.66 -9.17 -17.71
C THR A 33 -0.21 -8.04 -16.78
N PHE A 34 0.13 -6.88 -17.34
CA PHE A 34 0.53 -5.72 -16.56
C PHE A 34 -0.62 -5.17 -15.70
N VAL A 35 -1.82 -5.05 -16.27
CA VAL A 35 -3.03 -4.63 -15.54
C VAL A 35 -3.41 -5.66 -14.47
N LEU A 36 -3.39 -6.95 -14.81
CA LEU A 36 -3.64 -8.02 -13.84
C LEU A 36 -2.67 -7.97 -12.66
N TRP A 37 -1.41 -7.61 -12.91
CA TRP A 37 -0.41 -7.47 -11.85
C TRP A 37 -0.69 -6.29 -10.91
N ILE A 38 -1.11 -5.13 -11.44
CA ILE A 38 -1.56 -4.00 -10.61
C ILE A 38 -2.79 -4.40 -9.77
N ILE A 39 -3.77 -5.07 -10.37
CA ILE A 39 -4.99 -5.51 -9.67
C ILE A 39 -4.63 -6.50 -8.57
N SER A 40 -3.78 -7.49 -8.86
CA SER A 40 -3.32 -8.46 -7.85
C SER A 40 -2.59 -7.78 -6.70
N ILE A 41 -1.67 -6.85 -6.99
CA ILE A 41 -0.99 -6.07 -5.96
C ILE A 41 -2.04 -5.35 -5.13
N SER A 42 -3.02 -4.67 -5.76
CA SER A 42 -4.05 -3.88 -5.07
C SER A 42 -4.99 -4.68 -4.16
N ILE A 43 -5.21 -5.96 -4.46
CA ILE A 43 -6.09 -6.81 -3.66
C ILE A 43 -5.39 -7.32 -2.38
N ASP A 44 -4.07 -7.52 -2.39
CA ASP A 44 -3.36 -8.11 -1.23
C ASP A 44 -3.58 -7.37 0.10
N PRO A 45 -3.53 -6.02 0.19
CA PRO A 45 -3.75 -5.33 1.45
C PRO A 45 -5.21 -5.37 1.92
N LEU A 46 -6.20 -5.74 1.08
CA LEU A 46 -7.59 -5.89 1.51
C LEU A 46 -7.69 -6.94 2.63
N LEU A 47 -6.81 -7.95 2.57
CA LEU A 47 -6.75 -9.02 3.57
C LEU A 47 -6.45 -8.49 4.98
N LEU A 48 -5.73 -7.35 5.08
CA LEU A 48 -5.39 -6.73 6.36
C LEU A 48 -6.63 -6.14 7.06
N TYR A 49 -7.69 -5.80 6.30
CA TYR A 49 -8.90 -5.17 6.80
C TYR A 49 -10.03 -6.15 7.14
N LEU A 50 -9.85 -7.43 6.79
CA LEU A 50 -10.82 -8.50 7.01
C LEU A 50 -11.15 -8.81 8.47
N PRO A 51 -10.17 -8.90 9.40
CA PRO A 51 -10.51 -9.21 10.78
C PRO A 51 -11.36 -8.09 11.39
N VAL A 52 -12.45 -8.45 12.06
CA VAL A 52 -13.34 -7.54 12.79
C VAL A 52 -13.36 -8.00 14.24
N ILE A 53 -13.23 -7.08 15.18
CA ILE A 53 -13.41 -7.42 16.59
C ILE A 53 -14.90 -7.43 16.91
N ASN A 54 -15.40 -8.55 17.43
CA ASN A 54 -16.66 -8.57 18.14
C ASN A 54 -16.38 -8.35 19.63
N ASP A 55 -16.84 -7.20 20.11
CA ASP A 55 -16.61 -6.76 21.48
C ASP A 55 -17.53 -7.47 22.48
N ASP A 56 -18.67 -8.00 22.06
CA ASP A 56 -19.65 -8.63 22.95
C ASP A 56 -19.20 -10.04 23.36
N ASN A 57 -18.79 -10.83 22.36
CA ASN A 57 -18.29 -12.19 22.57
C ASN A 57 -16.76 -12.28 22.74
N LYS A 58 -16.07 -11.12 22.73
CA LYS A 58 -14.61 -11.02 22.87
C LYS A 58 -13.89 -11.94 21.90
N SER A 59 -14.26 -11.87 20.62
CA SER A 59 -13.68 -12.71 19.57
C SER A 59 -13.32 -11.93 18.32
N LEU A 60 -12.49 -12.54 17.49
CA LEU A 60 -12.17 -12.02 16.17
C LEU A 60 -13.04 -12.69 15.10
N GLU A 61 -13.93 -11.92 14.50
CA GLU A 61 -14.79 -12.36 13.42
C GLU A 61 -14.12 -12.14 12.06
N PHE A 62 -14.30 -13.11 11.17
CA PHE A 62 -13.92 -13.01 9.77
C PHE A 62 -15.15 -13.20 8.91
N ASN A 63 -15.31 -12.34 7.90
CA ASN A 63 -16.30 -12.61 6.86
C ASN A 63 -15.75 -13.70 5.93
N ILE A 64 -16.03 -14.96 6.26
CA ILE A 64 -15.52 -16.14 5.53
C ILE A 64 -15.89 -16.09 4.04
N LYS A 65 -17.08 -15.56 3.70
CA LYS A 65 -17.49 -15.38 2.30
C LYS A 65 -16.58 -14.39 1.57
N LEU A 66 -16.26 -13.26 2.20
CA LEU A 66 -15.36 -12.26 1.63
C LEU A 66 -13.91 -12.76 1.56
N VAL A 67 -13.44 -13.47 2.58
CA VAL A 67 -12.12 -14.13 2.60
C VAL A 67 -12.01 -15.12 1.43
N GLY A 68 -13.02 -15.99 1.27
CA GLY A 68 -13.10 -16.96 0.19
C GLY A 68 -13.14 -16.29 -1.18
N LEU A 69 -13.99 -15.27 -1.36
CA LEU A 69 -14.09 -14.52 -2.61
C LEU A 69 -12.75 -13.86 -3.00
N LEU A 70 -12.12 -13.14 -2.06
CA LEU A 70 -10.82 -12.48 -2.31
C LEU A 70 -9.71 -13.50 -2.56
N GLY A 71 -9.71 -14.62 -1.82
CA GLY A 71 -8.77 -15.72 -2.03
C GLY A 71 -8.90 -16.34 -3.41
N VAL A 72 -10.12 -16.65 -3.85
CA VAL A 72 -10.40 -17.18 -5.20
C VAL A 72 -10.02 -16.17 -6.27
N LEU A 73 -10.39 -14.90 -6.11
CA LEU A 73 -10.04 -13.84 -7.06
C LEU A 73 -8.52 -13.68 -7.21
N LEU A 74 -7.77 -13.68 -6.10
CA LEU A 74 -6.31 -13.62 -6.11
C LEU A 74 -5.69 -14.84 -6.80
N LEU A 75 -6.19 -16.04 -6.51
CA LEU A 75 -5.75 -17.28 -7.18
C LEU A 75 -5.98 -17.22 -8.70
N LEU A 76 -7.14 -16.72 -9.14
CA LEU A 76 -7.46 -16.57 -10.57
C LEU A 76 -6.59 -15.53 -11.28
N LEU A 77 -6.32 -14.39 -10.64
CA LEU A 77 -5.45 -13.36 -11.20
C LEU A 77 -4.01 -13.86 -11.37
N GLN A 78 -3.55 -14.72 -10.47
CA GLN A 78 -2.19 -15.27 -10.47
C GLN A 78 -2.03 -16.47 -11.40
N SER A 79 -3.03 -17.35 -11.51
CA SER A 79 -3.02 -18.45 -12.49
C SER A 79 -3.01 -17.90 -13.93
N CYS A 80 -3.73 -16.80 -14.17
CA CYS A 80 -3.69 -16.07 -15.44
C CYS A 80 -2.31 -15.45 -15.72
N GLY A 81 -1.60 -14.96 -14.69
CA GLY A 81 -0.22 -14.47 -14.82
C GLY A 81 0.81 -15.59 -15.09
N PHE A 82 0.60 -16.79 -14.54
CA PHE A 82 1.47 -17.95 -14.70
C PHE A 82 1.44 -18.51 -16.13
N ALA A 83 0.26 -18.51 -16.77
CA ALA A 83 0.09 -18.94 -18.16
C ALA A 83 0.91 -18.11 -19.16
N VAL A 84 1.37 -16.91 -18.78
CA VAL A 84 2.05 -15.97 -19.68
C VAL A 84 3.58 -16.02 -19.58
N LYS A 85 4.20 -16.50 -18.48
CA LYS A 85 5.68 -16.66 -18.41
C LYS A 85 6.16 -17.46 -17.18
N GLN A 86 7.12 -18.37 -17.41
CA GLN A 86 7.70 -19.26 -16.41
C GLN A 86 8.55 -18.54 -15.34
N ALA A 87 9.04 -17.33 -15.61
CA ALA A 87 9.80 -16.50 -14.66
C ALA A 87 8.92 -15.87 -13.55
N TYR A 88 7.59 -15.95 -13.63
CA TYR A 88 6.66 -15.42 -12.62
C TYR A 88 6.45 -16.37 -11.42
N PHE A 89 7.13 -17.52 -11.40
CA PHE A 89 7.10 -18.50 -10.30
C PHE A 89 7.40 -17.90 -8.91
N LEU A 90 8.32 -16.92 -8.84
CA LEU A 90 8.66 -16.21 -7.60
C LEU A 90 7.50 -15.34 -7.06
N THR A 91 6.64 -14.82 -7.94
CA THR A 91 5.45 -14.03 -7.57
C THR A 91 4.30 -14.90 -7.07
N SER A 92 4.13 -16.11 -7.63
CA SER A 92 3.10 -17.07 -7.22
C SER A 92 3.38 -17.71 -5.85
N CYS A 93 4.66 -17.98 -5.53
CA CYS A 93 5.06 -18.52 -4.23
C CYS A 93 4.82 -17.52 -3.07
N SER A 94 4.84 -16.21 -3.38
CA SER A 94 4.55 -15.14 -2.42
C SER A 94 3.10 -15.12 -1.91
N PHE A 95 2.13 -15.74 -2.61
CA PHE A 95 0.71 -15.72 -2.21
C PHE A 95 0.37 -16.75 -1.14
N VAL A 96 0.82 -18.00 -1.31
CA VAL A 96 0.71 -19.02 -0.25
C VAL A 96 1.40 -18.49 1.00
N PHE A 97 2.54 -17.83 0.84
CA PHE A 97 3.24 -17.16 1.92
C PHE A 97 2.45 -15.96 2.49
N GLN A 98 1.79 -15.11 1.69
CA GLN A 98 0.95 -14.00 2.18
C GLN A 98 -0.33 -14.46 2.89
N PHE A 99 -1.00 -15.51 2.41
CA PHE A 99 -2.18 -16.09 3.05
C PHE A 99 -1.81 -16.84 4.34
N LEU A 100 -0.70 -17.58 4.33
CA LEU A 100 -0.11 -18.18 5.53
C LEU A 100 0.38 -17.10 6.50
N LEU A 101 0.94 -15.99 6.00
CA LEU A 101 1.34 -14.83 6.79
C LEU A 101 0.15 -14.16 7.45
N VAL A 102 -0.96 -13.92 6.74
CA VAL A 102 -2.17 -13.33 7.35
C VAL A 102 -2.71 -14.28 8.42
N ASN A 103 -2.78 -15.59 8.14
CA ASN A 103 -3.14 -16.60 9.15
C ASN A 103 -2.17 -16.62 10.35
N ALA A 104 -0.87 -16.47 10.12
CA ALA A 104 0.16 -16.41 11.16
C ALA A 104 0.12 -15.08 11.94
N MET A 105 -0.18 -13.96 11.28
CA MET A 105 -0.31 -12.63 11.88
C MET A 105 -1.40 -12.65 12.95
N ILE A 106 -2.49 -13.38 12.69
CA ILE A 106 -3.59 -13.47 13.62
C ILE A 106 -3.28 -14.46 14.76
N ARG A 107 -2.60 -15.59 14.47
CA ARG A 107 -2.35 -16.68 15.45
C ARG A 107 -1.13 -16.47 16.35
N ALA A 108 -0.17 -15.65 15.94
CA ALA A 108 1.17 -15.79 16.48
C ALA A 108 1.57 -14.74 17.53
N TYR A 109 2.51 -15.15 18.39
CA TYR A 109 3.18 -14.31 19.38
C TYR A 109 3.78 -13.04 18.73
N ALA A 110 4.01 -12.00 19.53
CA ALA A 110 4.43 -10.67 19.05
C ALA A 110 5.63 -10.70 18.09
N ALA A 111 6.59 -11.60 18.33
CA ALA A 111 7.74 -11.78 17.44
C ALA A 111 7.34 -12.25 16.03
N VAL A 112 6.49 -13.27 15.93
CA VAL A 112 6.06 -13.83 14.64
C VAL A 112 5.18 -12.85 13.87
N PHE A 113 4.31 -12.10 14.55
CA PHE A 113 3.54 -11.02 13.93
C PHE A 113 4.45 -9.93 13.36
N THR A 114 5.49 -9.54 14.11
CA THR A 114 6.45 -8.54 13.66
C THR A 114 7.25 -9.04 12.45
N ILE A 115 7.74 -10.28 12.49
CA ILE A 115 8.43 -10.92 11.34
C ILE A 115 7.49 -10.96 10.13
N ALA A 116 6.21 -11.27 10.36
CA ALA A 116 5.22 -11.38 9.32
C ALA A 116 4.91 -10.04 8.62
N VAL A 117 4.69 -8.96 9.39
CA VAL A 117 4.52 -7.61 8.85
C VAL A 117 5.76 -7.18 8.04
N ASN A 118 6.96 -7.41 8.57
CA ASN A 118 8.19 -7.03 7.89
C ASN A 118 8.39 -7.83 6.59
N SER A 119 8.11 -9.13 6.62
CA SER A 119 8.17 -9.98 5.42
C SER A 119 7.17 -9.51 4.36
N PHE A 120 5.95 -9.17 4.77
CA PHE A 120 4.94 -8.59 3.88
C PHE A 120 5.44 -7.25 3.28
N LEU A 121 6.02 -6.35 4.07
CA LEU A 121 6.56 -5.08 3.59
C LEU A 121 7.73 -5.25 2.61
N VAL A 122 8.61 -6.23 2.83
CA VAL A 122 9.71 -6.55 1.91
C VAL A 122 9.19 -7.09 0.58
N LEU A 123 8.27 -8.06 0.62
CA LEU A 123 7.64 -8.62 -0.57
C LEU A 123 6.85 -7.56 -1.34
N TYR A 124 6.14 -6.70 -0.62
CA TYR A 124 5.45 -5.55 -1.16
C TYR A 124 6.41 -4.60 -1.87
N SER A 125 7.51 -4.22 -1.21
CA SER A 125 8.51 -3.30 -1.76
C SER A 125 9.17 -3.89 -3.01
N TRP A 126 9.45 -5.20 -3.01
CA TRP A 126 9.95 -5.91 -4.18
C TRP A 126 8.99 -5.85 -5.37
N ARG A 127 7.69 -6.06 -5.13
CA ARG A 127 6.66 -5.96 -6.18
C ARG A 127 6.51 -4.54 -6.70
N VAL A 128 6.49 -3.55 -5.82
CA VAL A 128 6.45 -2.12 -6.18
C VAL A 128 7.67 -1.74 -7.00
N TYR A 129 8.87 -2.20 -6.62
CA TYR A 129 10.10 -1.99 -7.40
C TYR A 129 10.00 -2.60 -8.81
N GLY A 130 9.48 -3.83 -8.93
CA GLY A 130 9.25 -4.46 -10.22
C GLY A 130 8.27 -3.68 -11.09
N VAL A 131 7.19 -3.17 -10.51
CA VAL A 131 6.22 -2.27 -11.17
C VAL A 131 6.92 -1.00 -11.64
N TYR A 132 7.74 -0.37 -10.79
CA TYR A 132 8.56 0.81 -11.13
C TYR A 132 9.58 0.55 -12.25
N GLY A 133 10.16 -0.65 -12.34
CA GLY A 133 11.12 -1.00 -13.39
C GLY A 133 10.47 -1.26 -14.74
N LEU A 134 9.29 -1.91 -14.75
CA LEU A 134 8.59 -2.34 -15.96
C LEU A 134 7.71 -1.25 -16.59
N LEU A 135 7.08 -0.41 -15.76
CA LEU A 135 6.15 0.64 -16.18
C LEU A 135 6.73 1.70 -17.11
N PRO A 136 7.76 2.45 -16.71
CA PRO A 136 8.28 3.53 -17.52
C PRO A 136 8.89 2.98 -18.81
N TYR A 137 9.45 1.77 -18.80
CA TYR A 137 9.95 1.11 -20.01
C TYR A 137 8.81 0.82 -21.01
N LYS A 138 7.72 0.17 -20.58
CA LYS A 138 6.57 -0.13 -21.45
C LYS A 138 5.84 1.12 -21.91
N VAL A 139 5.57 2.05 -21.00
CA VAL A 139 4.84 3.30 -21.32
C VAL A 139 5.66 4.16 -22.29
N THR A 140 6.97 4.31 -22.05
CA THR A 140 7.84 5.09 -22.95
C THR A 140 7.99 4.41 -24.32
N SER A 141 7.97 3.07 -24.39
CA SER A 141 8.02 2.35 -25.66
C SER A 141 6.69 2.42 -26.44
N SER A 142 5.56 2.31 -25.76
CA SER A 142 4.24 2.24 -26.40
C SER A 142 3.71 3.61 -26.83
N TYR A 143 4.09 4.67 -26.11
CA TYR A 143 3.68 6.05 -26.39
C TYR A 143 4.86 6.93 -26.81
N ALA A 144 5.93 6.33 -27.36
CA ALA A 144 7.15 7.03 -27.78
C ALA A 144 6.87 8.23 -28.70
N LYS A 145 5.80 8.16 -29.51
CA LYS A 145 5.39 9.23 -30.44
C LYS A 145 4.58 10.35 -29.77
N GLU A 146 4.10 10.15 -28.54
CA GLU A 146 3.23 11.10 -27.82
C GLU A 146 3.81 11.43 -26.44
N GLU A 147 4.83 12.30 -26.44
CA GLU A 147 5.56 12.67 -25.23
C GLU A 147 4.67 13.26 -24.13
N ALA A 148 3.59 13.97 -24.51
CA ALA A 148 2.58 14.51 -23.57
C ALA A 148 1.88 13.41 -22.78
N LYS A 149 1.33 12.41 -23.50
CA LYS A 149 0.61 11.29 -22.89
C LYS A 149 1.55 10.44 -22.06
N THR A 150 2.79 10.25 -22.52
CA THR A 150 3.85 9.57 -21.75
C THR A 150 4.12 10.27 -20.41
N SER A 151 4.23 11.60 -20.41
CA SER A 151 4.44 12.38 -19.18
C SER A 151 3.26 12.26 -18.21
N MET A 152 2.02 12.39 -18.73
CA MET A 152 0.81 12.25 -17.92
C MET A 152 0.62 10.87 -17.32
N ILE A 153 0.92 9.81 -18.07
CA ILE A 153 0.83 8.44 -17.56
C ILE A 153 1.87 8.25 -16.44
N LYS A 154 3.11 8.72 -16.62
CA LYS A 154 4.13 8.67 -15.56
C LYS A 154 3.68 9.40 -14.29
N LEU A 155 3.04 10.56 -14.46
CA LEU A 155 2.50 11.33 -13.34
C LEU A 155 1.40 10.57 -12.59
N LEU A 156 0.40 10.08 -13.33
CA LEU A 156 -0.73 9.35 -12.77
C LEU A 156 -0.26 8.08 -12.04
N LEU A 157 0.73 7.37 -12.59
CA LEU A 157 1.30 6.18 -11.97
C LEU A 157 2.00 6.50 -10.64
N ASN A 158 2.78 7.58 -10.59
CA ASN A 158 3.42 8.00 -9.35
C ASN A 158 2.38 8.37 -8.27
N LEU A 159 1.28 9.03 -8.65
CA LEU A 159 0.18 9.32 -7.74
C LEU A 159 -0.47 8.03 -7.23
N VAL A 160 -0.80 7.09 -8.12
CA VAL A 160 -1.42 5.82 -7.75
C VAL A 160 -0.53 5.05 -6.76
N LEU A 161 0.78 5.01 -7.00
CA LEU A 161 1.74 4.34 -6.11
C LEU A 161 1.83 5.02 -4.73
N TYR A 162 1.78 6.36 -4.70
CA TYR A 162 1.73 7.10 -3.45
C TYR A 162 0.48 6.78 -2.62
N LEU A 163 -0.71 6.86 -3.25
CA LEU A 163 -1.97 6.49 -2.61
C LEU A 163 -1.95 5.04 -2.14
N TYR A 164 -1.36 4.17 -2.95
CA TYR A 164 -1.26 2.75 -2.66
C TYR A 164 -0.39 2.46 -1.43
N GLY A 165 0.67 3.24 -1.19
CA GLY A 165 1.40 3.23 0.07
C GLY A 165 0.48 3.52 1.26
N GLY A 166 -0.33 4.58 1.18
CA GLY A 166 -1.25 4.96 2.26
C GLY A 166 -2.27 3.86 2.57
N TYR A 167 -2.74 3.17 1.54
CA TYR A 167 -3.62 2.02 1.66
C TYR A 167 -2.98 0.82 2.37
N VAL A 168 -1.69 0.56 2.15
CA VAL A 168 -0.97 -0.55 2.81
C VAL A 168 -0.66 -0.21 4.26
N PHE A 169 -0.09 0.97 4.51
CA PHE A 169 0.27 1.40 5.86
C PHE A 169 -0.96 1.58 6.75
N GLY A 170 -2.08 2.04 6.18
CA GLY A 170 -3.37 2.08 6.88
C GLY A 170 -3.87 0.70 7.32
N GLY A 171 -3.67 -0.33 6.49
CA GLY A 171 -4.09 -1.70 6.80
C GLY A 171 -3.21 -2.34 7.87
N ILE A 172 -1.91 -2.09 7.82
CA ILE A 172 -0.98 -2.53 8.86
C ILE A 172 -1.33 -1.85 10.19
N TRP A 173 -1.57 -0.54 10.18
CA TRP A 173 -2.01 0.21 11.36
C TRP A 173 -3.29 -0.38 11.97
N TYR A 174 -4.29 -0.71 11.14
CA TYR A 174 -5.52 -1.36 11.57
C TYR A 174 -5.28 -2.71 12.27
N LEU A 175 -4.40 -3.55 11.73
CA LEU A 175 -4.02 -4.82 12.37
C LEU A 175 -3.30 -4.62 13.70
N PHE A 176 -2.42 -3.62 13.81
CA PHE A 176 -1.80 -3.29 15.08
C PHE A 176 -2.82 -2.81 16.12
N ALA A 177 -3.86 -2.07 15.71
CA ALA A 177 -4.95 -1.67 16.60
C ALA A 177 -5.72 -2.91 17.12
N ILE A 178 -6.09 -3.86 16.24
CA ILE A 178 -6.68 -5.14 16.64
C ILE A 178 -5.80 -5.86 17.65
N ARG A 179 -4.51 -6.00 17.32
CA ARG A 179 -3.55 -6.70 18.16
C ARG A 179 -3.42 -6.08 19.54
N LYS A 180 -3.45 -4.74 19.62
CA LYS A 180 -3.41 -4.04 20.91
C LYS A 180 -4.59 -4.39 21.79
N LYS A 181 -5.79 -4.44 21.21
CA LYS A 181 -7.01 -4.82 21.94
C LYS A 181 -6.98 -6.28 22.39
N THR A 182 -6.55 -7.20 21.52
CA THR A 182 -6.47 -8.63 21.86
C THR A 182 -5.35 -8.93 22.87
N GLU A 183 -4.23 -8.20 22.85
CA GLU A 183 -3.18 -8.29 23.86
C GLU A 183 -3.68 -7.85 25.25
N CYS A 184 -4.50 -6.80 25.31
CA CYS A 184 -5.13 -6.36 26.55
C CYS A 184 -6.05 -7.45 27.13
N TRP A 185 -6.96 -7.99 26.31
CA TRP A 185 -7.83 -9.09 26.73
C TRP A 185 -7.05 -10.33 27.16
N LYS A 186 -5.94 -10.64 26.47
CA LYS A 186 -5.05 -11.76 26.84
C LYS A 186 -4.41 -11.57 28.20
N LYS A 187 -4.01 -10.34 28.53
CA LYS A 187 -3.43 -10.00 29.84
C LYS A 187 -4.48 -10.11 30.95
N ALA A 188 -5.67 -9.55 30.73
CA ALA A 188 -6.78 -9.63 31.69
C ALA A 188 -7.25 -11.08 31.92
N CYS A 189 -7.35 -11.87 30.84
CA CYS A 189 -7.74 -13.28 30.90
C CYS A 189 -6.76 -14.15 31.70
N ARG A 190 -5.45 -13.93 31.55
CA ARG A 190 -4.42 -14.66 32.33
C ARG A 190 -4.53 -14.47 33.84
N ASN A 191 -5.10 -13.34 34.26
CA ASN A 191 -5.25 -12.98 35.67
C ASN A 191 -6.62 -13.41 36.24
N HIS A 192 -7.47 -14.06 35.44
CA HIS A 192 -8.82 -14.47 35.84
C HIS A 192 -9.00 -15.99 35.75
N ASN A 193 -9.52 -16.59 36.81
CA ASN A 193 -9.78 -18.03 36.87
C ASN A 193 -10.96 -18.39 35.94
N GLY A 194 -10.82 -19.46 35.15
CA GLY A 194 -11.86 -19.89 34.21
C GLY A 194 -11.94 -19.04 32.93
N CYS A 195 -10.88 -18.33 32.57
CA CYS A 195 -10.76 -17.70 31.25
C CYS A 195 -9.76 -18.48 30.37
N HIS A 196 -10.22 -18.90 29.20
CA HIS A 196 -9.42 -19.65 28.24
C HIS A 196 -9.43 -18.98 26.87
N LEU A 197 -8.29 -19.02 26.19
CA LEU A 197 -8.17 -18.60 24.81
C LEU A 197 -8.63 -19.75 23.91
N ASP A 198 -9.70 -19.56 23.15
CA ASP A 198 -10.18 -20.54 22.19
C ASP A 198 -9.23 -20.66 20.98
N ALA A 199 -9.27 -21.83 20.33
CA ALA A 199 -8.47 -22.14 19.16
C ALA A 199 -8.81 -21.28 17.92
N ILE A 200 -9.99 -20.65 17.89
CA ILE A 200 -10.53 -19.92 16.72
C ILE A 200 -10.62 -18.40 16.98
N PHE A 201 -9.82 -17.84 17.89
CA PHE A 201 -9.70 -16.38 18.16
C PHE A 201 -10.74 -15.76 19.12
N GLY A 202 -11.42 -16.56 19.93
CA GLY A 202 -12.34 -16.08 20.98
C GLY A 202 -11.77 -16.22 22.39
N PHE A 203 -12.14 -15.32 23.29
CA PHE A 203 -11.97 -15.53 24.73
C PHE A 203 -13.21 -16.26 25.26
N ILE A 204 -13.04 -17.51 25.70
CA ILE A 204 -14.10 -18.26 26.37
C ILE A 204 -13.95 -18.02 27.87
N VAL A 205 -15.00 -17.48 28.48
CA VAL A 205 -15.10 -17.28 29.92
C VAL A 205 -16.10 -18.28 30.46
N SER A 206 -15.66 -19.17 31.36
CA SER A 206 -16.49 -20.25 31.94
C SER A 206 -17.73 -19.75 32.69
N SER A 207 -17.73 -18.50 33.17
CA SER A 207 -18.88 -17.89 33.85
C SER A 207 -19.84 -17.12 32.93
N GLY A 208 -19.50 -16.98 31.63
CA GLY A 208 -20.23 -16.13 30.68
C GLY A 208 -20.12 -14.62 30.95
N ASN A 209 -19.51 -14.19 32.06
CA ASN A 209 -19.42 -12.78 32.43
C ASN A 209 -18.12 -12.14 31.91
N THR A 210 -18.20 -11.45 30.77
CA THR A 210 -17.06 -10.74 30.14
C THR A 210 -16.77 -9.37 30.77
N LYS A 211 -17.50 -8.99 31.85
CA LYS A 211 -17.37 -7.68 32.50
C LYS A 211 -15.93 -7.37 32.95
N PHE A 212 -15.19 -8.35 33.48
CA PHE A 212 -13.79 -8.15 33.86
C PHE A 212 -12.87 -7.81 32.68
N LEU A 213 -13.19 -8.25 31.46
CA LEU A 213 -12.44 -7.89 30.26
C LEU A 213 -12.75 -6.47 29.81
N ASN A 214 -13.98 -6.00 30.03
CA ASN A 214 -14.36 -4.60 29.79
C ASN A 214 -13.73 -3.67 30.81
N ASP A 215 -13.76 -4.05 32.09
CA ASP A 215 -13.26 -3.23 33.19
C ASP A 215 -11.73 -3.05 33.11
N ASN A 216 -11.00 -4.09 32.70
CA ASN A 216 -9.54 -4.05 32.53
C ASN A 216 -9.09 -3.53 31.17
N CYS A 217 -9.98 -3.53 30.17
CA CYS A 217 -9.69 -3.03 28.82
C CYS A 217 -10.85 -2.13 28.37
N PRO A 218 -10.99 -0.93 28.98
CA PRO A 218 -12.12 -0.07 28.73
C PRO A 218 -12.22 0.29 27.25
N LYS A 219 -13.46 0.31 26.73
CA LYS A 219 -13.78 1.17 25.59
C LYS A 219 -13.41 2.58 26.07
N ILE A 220 -12.54 3.26 25.34
CA ILE A 220 -12.01 4.60 25.65
C ILE A 220 -13.10 5.64 25.99
N LEU A 221 -14.37 5.32 25.71
CA LEU A 221 -15.52 6.15 25.96
C LEU A 221 -15.83 6.44 27.45
N GLU A 222 -15.28 5.74 28.45
CA GLU A 222 -15.79 5.90 29.83
C GLU A 222 -14.83 6.34 30.95
N THR A 223 -13.50 6.33 30.83
CA THR A 223 -12.67 6.67 32.01
C THR A 223 -11.44 7.55 31.77
N LYS A 224 -11.25 8.45 32.74
CA LYS A 224 -10.33 9.60 32.80
C LYS A 224 -8.88 9.29 32.41
N TYR A 225 -8.38 10.10 31.47
CA TYR A 225 -7.09 10.81 31.35
C TYR A 225 -5.72 10.20 31.81
N ALA A 226 -5.63 9.16 32.63
CA ALA A 226 -4.36 8.61 33.11
C ALA A 226 -3.80 7.45 32.26
N GLU A 227 -4.63 6.76 31.45
CA GLU A 227 -4.19 5.68 30.55
C GLU A 227 -3.96 6.14 29.08
N SER A 228 -3.97 7.46 28.85
CA SER A 228 -3.78 8.05 27.52
C SER A 228 -2.42 7.73 26.88
N TYR A 229 -1.44 7.27 27.67
CA TYR A 229 -0.10 6.94 27.20
C TYR A 229 0.05 5.51 26.63
N GLU A 230 -0.80 4.55 27.02
CA GLU A 230 -0.69 3.17 26.51
C GLU A 230 -1.41 2.95 25.17
N LEU A 231 -2.43 3.76 24.87
CA LEU A 231 -3.23 3.64 23.64
C LEU A 231 -2.73 4.45 22.44
N GLY A 232 -1.92 5.50 22.68
CA GLY A 232 -1.09 6.20 21.69
C GLY A 232 -1.67 6.33 20.28
N MET A 233 -0.90 5.93 19.27
CA MET A 233 -1.21 6.05 17.83
C MET A 233 -2.48 5.32 17.35
N PHE A 234 -3.07 4.45 18.18
CA PHE A 234 -4.26 3.66 17.84
C PHE A 234 -5.54 4.21 18.48
N LYS A 235 -5.43 5.25 19.32
CA LYS A 235 -6.56 5.90 19.97
C LYS A 235 -7.70 6.22 19.00
N ASP A 236 -7.36 6.82 17.86
CA ASP A 236 -8.28 7.17 16.78
C ASP A 236 -9.09 5.96 16.25
N ALA A 237 -8.48 4.77 16.11
CA ALA A 237 -9.18 3.56 15.66
C ALA A 237 -10.29 3.12 16.62
N PHE A 238 -10.09 3.31 17.92
CA PHE A 238 -11.01 2.88 18.96
C PHE A 238 -12.09 3.93 19.25
N GLU A 239 -11.75 5.22 19.26
CA GLU A 239 -12.72 6.31 19.45
C GLU A 239 -13.81 6.30 18.36
N PHE A 240 -13.41 6.06 17.11
CA PHE A 240 -14.34 5.96 16.00
C PHE A 240 -14.98 4.56 15.84
N GLY A 241 -14.63 3.61 16.71
CA GLY A 241 -15.14 2.22 16.70
C GLY A 241 -14.86 1.50 15.37
N ILE A 242 -13.70 1.75 14.77
CA ILE A 242 -13.34 1.24 13.44
C ILE A 242 -13.01 -0.26 13.51
N VAL A 243 -12.46 -0.71 14.63
CA VAL A 243 -12.04 -2.09 14.86
C VAL A 243 -13.24 -3.02 15.02
N GLU A 244 -14.34 -2.51 15.56
CA GLU A 244 -15.61 -3.18 15.76
C GLU A 244 -16.56 -3.01 14.56
N SER A 245 -16.28 -2.07 13.66
CA SER A 245 -17.17 -1.78 12.54
C SER A 245 -17.17 -2.90 11.50
N LYS A 246 -18.37 -3.42 11.20
CA LYS A 246 -18.63 -4.36 10.08
C LYS A 246 -18.73 -3.65 8.72
N ASN A 247 -18.86 -2.32 8.71
CA ASN A 247 -18.97 -1.54 7.49
C ASN A 247 -17.60 -1.39 6.81
N PHE A 248 -17.34 -2.25 5.82
CA PHE A 248 -16.04 -2.31 5.14
C PHE A 248 -15.58 -0.98 4.52
N PRO A 249 -16.41 -0.22 3.77
CA PRO A 249 -15.97 1.04 3.16
C PRO A 249 -15.59 2.10 4.19
N ARG A 250 -16.32 2.19 5.30
CA ARG A 250 -16.03 3.12 6.41
C ARG A 250 -14.67 2.83 7.01
N LYS A 251 -14.39 1.56 7.30
CA LYS A 251 -13.11 1.09 7.82
C LYS A 251 -11.97 1.40 6.86
N LEU A 252 -12.14 1.04 5.58
CA LEU A 252 -11.16 1.24 4.53
C LEU A 252 -10.77 2.72 4.41
N LEU A 253 -11.75 3.61 4.26
CA LEU A 253 -11.52 5.05 4.08
C LEU A 253 -10.87 5.69 5.30
N HIS A 254 -11.27 5.28 6.52
CA HIS A 254 -10.69 5.80 7.75
C HIS A 254 -9.21 5.43 7.90
N CYS A 255 -8.89 4.17 7.67
CA CYS A 255 -7.51 3.69 7.73
C CYS A 255 -6.65 4.23 6.58
N PHE A 256 -7.22 4.37 5.39
CA PHE A 256 -6.57 4.98 4.24
C PHE A 256 -6.21 6.45 4.50
N ARG A 257 -7.16 7.21 5.08
CA ARG A 257 -6.91 8.58 5.56
C ARG A 257 -5.73 8.62 6.53
N TRP A 258 -5.73 7.75 7.55
CA TRP A 258 -4.65 7.67 8.53
C TRP A 258 -3.29 7.40 7.86
N GLY A 259 -3.25 6.44 6.92
CA GLY A 259 -2.03 6.10 6.18
C GLY A 259 -1.47 7.26 5.35
N ILE A 260 -2.32 7.94 4.58
CA ILE A 260 -1.90 9.10 3.77
C ILE A 260 -1.40 10.24 4.65
N GLN A 261 -2.09 10.53 5.76
CA GLN A 261 -1.70 11.60 6.67
C GLN A 261 -0.29 11.38 7.20
N ASN A 262 0.03 10.14 7.60
CA ASN A 262 1.34 9.81 8.11
C ASN A 262 2.41 9.77 7.01
N LEU A 263 2.10 9.33 5.79
CA LEU A 263 3.06 9.37 4.68
C LEU A 263 3.38 10.79 4.21
N SER A 264 2.42 11.69 4.26
CA SER A 264 2.59 13.09 3.83
C SER A 264 3.48 13.90 4.79
N GLY A 265 3.72 13.40 6.02
CA GLY A 265 4.33 14.18 7.10
C GLY A 265 3.45 15.32 7.62
N ILE A 266 2.26 15.53 7.05
CA ILE A 266 1.33 16.61 7.41
C ILE A 266 0.50 16.15 8.61
N GLY A 267 0.73 16.77 9.78
CA GLY A 267 -0.03 16.50 11.00
C GLY A 267 0.47 15.33 11.84
N GLN A 268 1.77 15.00 11.78
CA GLN A 268 2.37 13.98 12.65
C GLN A 268 2.59 14.53 14.08
N SER A 269 1.92 13.91 15.05
CA SER A 269 2.48 13.75 16.41
C SER A 269 2.23 12.30 16.83
N LEU A 270 3.02 11.38 16.26
CA LEU A 270 3.01 9.99 16.71
C LEU A 270 3.72 9.96 18.07
N PRO A 271 3.01 9.71 19.19
CA PRO A 271 3.65 9.70 20.49
C PRO A 271 4.68 8.58 20.54
N ALA A 272 5.89 8.89 21.04
CA ALA A 272 6.95 7.92 21.22
C ALA A 272 6.45 6.79 22.12
N SER A 273 6.78 5.54 21.78
CA SER A 273 6.35 4.38 22.56
C SER A 273 7.54 3.62 23.14
N SER A 274 7.35 3.00 24.31
CA SER A 274 8.38 2.17 24.96
C SER A 274 8.64 0.83 24.27
N HIS A 275 7.81 0.42 23.31
CA HIS A 275 7.94 -0.88 22.64
C HIS A 275 8.69 -0.77 21.30
N ALA A 276 9.76 -1.56 21.16
CA ALA A 276 10.63 -1.57 19.99
C ALA A 276 9.87 -1.79 18.66
N ALA A 277 8.92 -2.73 18.59
CA ALA A 277 8.18 -3.02 17.35
C ALA A 277 7.36 -1.82 16.84
N LYS A 278 6.79 -1.02 17.74
CA LYS A 278 6.03 0.20 17.39
C LYS A 278 6.97 1.26 16.81
N ASN A 279 8.13 1.46 17.43
CA ASN A 279 9.12 2.43 16.96
C ASN A 279 9.72 2.03 15.61
N ILE A 280 10.03 0.75 15.41
CA ILE A 280 10.49 0.22 14.12
C ILE A 280 9.45 0.50 13.02
N PHE A 281 8.17 0.25 13.28
CA PHE A 281 7.10 0.55 12.33
C PHE A 281 7.01 2.05 11.99
N VAL A 282 7.11 2.93 13.00
CA VAL A 282 7.12 4.39 12.82
C VAL A 282 8.32 4.86 12.00
N ILE A 283 9.50 4.29 12.22
CA ILE A 283 10.69 4.60 11.41
C ILE A 283 10.47 4.20 9.95
N PHE A 284 9.93 3.01 9.70
CA PHE A 284 9.65 2.53 8.34
C PHE A 284 8.65 3.42 7.60
N ILE A 285 7.51 3.76 8.22
CA ILE A 285 6.50 4.61 7.58
C ILE A 285 7.03 6.03 7.31
N THR A 286 7.84 6.59 8.23
CA THR A 286 8.42 7.93 8.04
C THR A 286 9.48 7.95 6.93
N VAL A 287 10.42 7.01 6.92
CA VAL A 287 11.44 6.92 5.86
C VAL A 287 10.79 6.68 4.50
N TYR A 288 9.87 5.71 4.42
CA TYR A 288 9.14 5.43 3.19
C TYR A 288 8.31 6.64 2.74
N GLY A 289 7.60 7.29 3.66
CA GLY A 289 6.79 8.48 3.40
C GLY A 289 7.60 9.63 2.84
N VAL A 290 8.73 9.97 3.47
CA VAL A 290 9.63 11.04 2.98
C VAL A 290 10.16 10.72 1.59
N VAL A 291 10.67 9.49 1.36
CA VAL A 291 11.23 9.10 0.05
C VAL A 291 10.16 9.15 -1.04
N MET A 292 8.98 8.57 -0.77
CA MET A 292 7.90 8.51 -1.76
C MET A 292 7.27 9.88 -2.01
N PHE A 293 7.10 10.69 -0.97
CA PHE A 293 6.56 12.05 -1.10
C PHE A 293 7.52 12.96 -1.86
N ALA A 294 8.82 12.94 -1.53
CA ALA A 294 9.83 13.69 -2.27
C ALA A 294 9.92 13.23 -3.74
N TYR A 295 9.87 11.93 -3.98
CA TYR A 295 9.86 11.38 -5.34
C TYR A 295 8.59 11.76 -6.10
N PHE A 296 7.42 11.71 -5.46
CA PHE A 296 6.15 12.13 -6.04
C PHE A 296 6.19 13.61 -6.42
N LEU A 297 6.59 14.49 -5.49
CA LEU A 297 6.70 15.93 -5.73
C LEU A 297 7.70 16.25 -6.83
N GLY A 298 8.88 15.61 -6.84
CA GLY A 298 9.89 15.82 -7.87
C GLY A 298 9.38 15.48 -9.27
N ASN A 299 8.68 14.35 -9.42
CA ASN A 299 8.08 13.97 -10.70
C ASN A 299 6.85 14.80 -11.08
N LEU A 300 6.06 15.23 -10.08
CA LEU A 300 4.94 16.15 -10.28
C LEU A 300 5.42 17.47 -10.86
N GLN A 301 6.46 18.05 -10.28
CA GLN A 301 7.05 19.30 -10.74
C GLN A 301 7.58 19.20 -12.17
N VAL A 302 8.37 18.16 -12.48
CA VAL A 302 8.91 17.94 -13.82
C VAL A 302 7.80 17.67 -14.85
N GLY A 303 6.80 16.85 -14.49
CA GLY A 303 5.70 16.50 -15.38
C GLY A 303 4.81 17.68 -15.73
N ILE A 304 4.42 18.49 -14.74
CA ILE A 304 3.62 19.71 -14.95
C ILE A 304 4.41 20.72 -15.79
N HIS A 305 5.68 20.94 -15.48
CA HIS A 305 6.53 21.88 -16.23
C HIS A 305 6.68 21.46 -17.70
N PHE A 306 6.88 20.16 -17.95
CA PHE A 306 6.92 19.61 -19.31
C PHE A 306 5.61 19.85 -20.07
N MET A 307 4.46 19.58 -19.45
CA MET A 307 3.15 19.83 -20.08
C MET A 307 2.93 21.31 -20.39
N TYR A 308 3.33 22.20 -19.49
CA TYR A 308 3.22 23.64 -19.68
C TYR A 308 4.02 24.10 -20.89
N ILE A 309 5.30 23.71 -20.97
CA ILE A 309 6.17 24.04 -22.11
C ILE A 309 5.56 23.52 -23.40
N LYS A 310 5.11 22.26 -23.41
CA LYS A 310 4.52 21.67 -24.62
C LYS A 310 3.29 22.44 -25.10
N ASN A 311 2.37 22.77 -24.19
CA ASN A 311 1.19 23.54 -24.55
C ASN A 311 1.55 24.93 -25.11
N ALA A 312 2.52 25.62 -24.50
CA ALA A 312 3.04 26.88 -25.01
C ALA A 312 3.68 26.74 -26.40
N THR A 313 4.44 25.68 -26.65
CA THR A 313 5.04 25.41 -27.97
C THR A 313 3.98 25.15 -29.03
N GLU A 314 2.95 24.34 -28.76
CA GLU A 314 1.85 24.06 -29.68
C GLU A 314 1.04 25.33 -30.01
N ALA A 315 0.81 26.19 -29.02
CA ALA A 315 0.17 27.49 -29.23
C ALA A 315 1.02 28.40 -30.14
N SER A 316 2.34 28.43 -29.92
CA SER A 316 3.27 29.22 -30.74
C SER A 316 3.32 28.73 -32.18
N GLU A 317 3.31 27.41 -32.40
CA GLU A 317 3.31 26.81 -33.74
C GLU A 317 2.01 27.06 -34.49
N LYS A 318 0.86 26.97 -33.81
CA LYS A 318 -0.43 27.34 -34.40
C LYS A 318 -0.43 28.79 -34.85
N LYS A 319 0.15 29.71 -34.07
CA LYS A 319 0.29 31.12 -34.45
C LYS A 319 1.21 31.28 -35.67
N ARG A 320 2.36 30.60 -35.70
CA ARG A 320 3.27 30.60 -36.86
C ARG A 320 2.62 30.05 -38.14
N ARG A 321 1.83 28.97 -38.04
CA ARG A 321 1.09 28.40 -39.18
C ARG A 321 0.09 29.39 -39.76
N LYS A 322 -0.71 30.05 -38.92
CA LYS A 322 -1.64 31.10 -39.35
C LYS A 322 -0.93 32.25 -40.06
N VAL A 323 0.22 32.70 -39.55
CA VAL A 323 1.02 33.75 -40.20
C VAL A 323 1.53 33.31 -41.58
N LYS A 324 2.04 32.08 -41.71
CA LYS A 324 2.49 31.53 -43.00
C LYS A 324 1.33 31.41 -44.01
N GLU A 325 0.15 30.98 -43.58
CA GLU A 325 -1.04 30.92 -44.43
C GLU A 325 -1.48 32.31 -44.92
N ILE A 326 -1.45 33.31 -44.04
CA ILE A 326 -1.77 34.70 -44.41
C ILE A 326 -0.77 35.23 -45.43
N MET A 327 0.54 35.04 -45.20
CA MET A 327 1.59 35.45 -46.14
C MET A 327 1.47 34.74 -47.49
N GLY A 328 1.18 33.43 -47.51
CA GLY A 328 1.01 32.66 -48.73
C GLY A 328 -0.15 33.17 -49.60
N LYS A 329 -1.33 33.40 -48.99
CA LYS A 329 -2.48 33.99 -49.70
C LYS A 329 -2.20 35.40 -50.22
N GLN A 330 -1.33 36.14 -49.53
CA GLN A 330 -0.95 37.47 -49.97
C GLN A 330 -0.06 37.38 -51.20
N ILE A 331 0.94 36.49 -51.22
CA ILE A 331 1.81 36.24 -52.37
C ILE A 331 1.01 35.79 -53.61
N GLU A 332 0.03 34.89 -53.46
CA GLU A 332 -0.86 34.46 -54.56
C GLU A 332 -1.67 35.61 -55.17
N LYS A 333 -1.93 36.70 -54.44
CA LYS A 333 -2.59 37.89 -55.00
C LYS A 333 -1.68 38.79 -55.82
N TRP A 334 -0.36 38.64 -55.68
CA TRP A 334 0.64 39.47 -56.37
C TRP A 334 1.18 38.81 -57.65
N VAL A 335 0.87 37.54 -57.89
CA VAL A 335 1.27 36.75 -59.07
C VAL A 335 0.10 36.66 -60.04
#